data_AF-A0A1I4AY70-F1
#
_entry.id   AF-A0A1I4AY70-F1
#
_cell.length_a   1.000
_cell.length_b   1.000
_cell.length_c   1.000
_cell.angle_alpha   90.00
_cell.angle_beta   90.00
_cell.angle_gamma   90.00
#
_symmetry.space_group_name_H-M   'P 1'
#
loop_
_entity.id
_entity.type
_entity.pdbx_description
1 polymer ?
#
loop_
_entity_poly.entity_id
_entity_poly.type
_entity_poly.pdbx_seq_one_letter_code
_entity_poly.pdbx_strand_id
1 'polypeptide(L)'
;MADATVIPIRHRALGDMLRMNLAPGLSFDLTLEEARTLSRALAAVSRDRGAADELYLSPLASDHDLSARPTDAGVQITAASGVCNLSWPAVASLAERLAIE
;
A
#
# COMPACT_ATOMS: atom_id res chain seq x y z
N MET A 1 -0.73 -16.67 -4.24
CA MET A 1 -0.83 -15.21 -4.44
C MET A 1 -0.87 -14.58 -3.07
N ALA A 2 -0.11 -13.52 -2.82
CA ALA A 2 -0.11 -12.87 -1.50
C ALA A 2 -1.42 -12.07 -1.35
N ASP A 3 -2.23 -12.41 -0.35
CA ASP A 3 -3.42 -11.64 0.00
C ASP A 3 -3.02 -10.49 0.91
N ALA A 4 -2.96 -9.28 0.34
CA ALA A 4 -2.73 -8.08 1.13
C ALA A 4 -3.90 -7.86 2.10
N THR A 5 -3.60 -7.66 3.38
CA THR A 5 -4.59 -7.41 4.43
C THR A 5 -4.40 -6.02 5.01
N VAL A 6 -5.50 -5.43 5.45
CA VAL A 6 -5.52 -4.11 6.08
C VAL A 6 -6.33 -4.25 7.35
N ILE A 7 -5.76 -3.87 8.49
CA ILE A 7 -6.42 -3.93 9.79
C ILE A 7 -6.33 -2.58 10.50
N PRO A 8 -7.38 -2.17 11.23
CA PRO A 8 -7.30 -0.96 12.04
C PRO A 8 -6.37 -1.18 13.24
N ILE A 9 -5.58 -0.17 13.56
CA ILE A 9 -4.72 -0.11 14.73
C ILE A 9 -4.86 1.27 15.40
N ARG A 10 -4.46 1.38 16.66
CA ARG A 10 -4.44 2.65 17.38
C ARG A 10 -3.05 2.93 17.92
N HIS A 11 -2.43 4.00 17.42
CA HIS A 11 -1.13 4.46 17.88
C HIS A 11 -1.30 5.51 18.99
N ARG A 12 -0.49 5.41 20.05
CA ARG A 12 -0.64 6.26 21.25
C ARG A 12 -0.59 7.77 20.98
N ALA A 13 0.22 8.18 20.00
CA ALA A 13 0.47 9.59 19.69
C ALA A 13 -0.21 10.08 18.41
N LEU A 14 -0.47 9.16 17.47
CA LEU A 14 -1.00 9.49 16.14
C LEU A 14 -2.49 9.12 16.00
N GLY A 15 -3.08 8.47 17.00
CA GLY A 15 -4.49 8.11 17.00
C GLY A 15 -4.79 6.90 16.13
N ASP A 16 -5.94 6.94 15.45
CA ASP A 16 -6.42 5.84 14.63
C ASP A 16 -5.66 5.73 13.31
N MET A 17 -5.33 4.50 12.94
CA MET A 17 -4.38 4.17 11.89
C MET A 17 -4.75 2.84 11.24
N LEU A 18 -4.09 2.52 10.13
CA LEU A 18 -4.17 1.21 9.51
C LEU A 18 -2.81 0.53 9.47
N ARG A 19 -2.81 -0.78 9.70
CA ARG A 19 -1.70 -1.65 9.35
C ARG A 19 -2.01 -2.38 8.05
N MET A 20 -1.20 -2.12 7.04
CA MET A 20 -1.21 -2.83 5.77
C MET A 20 -0.16 -3.95 5.81
N ASN A 21 -0.59 -5.21 5.70
CA ASN A 21 0.32 -6.36 5.58
C ASN A 21 0.29 -6.87 4.14
N LEU A 22 1.44 -6.87 3.48
CA LEU A 22 1.59 -7.28 2.08
C LEU A 22 2.15 -8.70 1.94
N ALA A 23 3.04 -9.09 2.86
CA ALA A 23 3.66 -10.40 2.94
C ALA A 23 4.15 -10.65 4.38
N PRO A 24 4.51 -11.88 4.76
CA PRO A 24 5.14 -12.13 6.05
C PRO A 24 6.38 -11.24 6.24
N GLY A 25 6.38 -10.40 7.27
CA GLY A 25 7.47 -9.46 7.56
C GLY A 25 7.44 -8.15 6.75
N LEU A 26 6.48 -7.97 5.84
CA LEU A 26 6.31 -6.73 5.07
C LEU A 26 4.99 -6.06 5.45
N SER A 27 5.07 -5.18 6.45
CA SER A 27 3.93 -4.44 6.98
C SER A 27 4.23 -2.96 7.14
N PHE A 28 3.24 -2.10 6.88
CA PHE A 28 3.33 -0.65 7.01
C PHE A 28 2.19 -0.14 7.87
N ASP A 29 2.52 0.75 8.80
CA ASP A 29 1.54 1.48 9.57
C ASP A 29 1.32 2.84 8.90
N LEU A 30 0.08 3.09 8.51
CA LEU A 30 -0.35 4.26 7.75
C LEU A 30 -1.33 5.06 8.61
N THR A 31 -1.14 6.37 8.65
CA THR A 31 -2.22 7.28 9.06
C THR A 31 -3.41 7.13 8.11
N LEU A 32 -4.60 7.54 8.54
CA LEU A 32 -5.80 7.48 7.68
C LEU A 32 -5.62 8.31 6.41
N GLU A 33 -4.89 9.43 6.49
CA GLU A 33 -4.60 10.28 5.33
C GLU A 33 -3.64 9.61 4.34
N GLU A 34 -2.59 8.96 4.84
CA GLU A 34 -1.65 8.18 4.02
C GLU A 34 -2.34 6.99 3.36
N ALA A 35 -3.19 6.28 4.10
CA ALA A 35 -3.98 5.18 3.56
C ALA A 35 -4.89 5.65 2.42
N ARG A 36 -5.61 6.76 2.60
CA ARG A 36 -6.45 7.36 1.56
C ARG A 36 -5.65 7.81 0.34
N THR A 37 -4.46 8.37 0.56
CA THR A 37 -3.57 8.78 -0.53
C THR A 37 -3.07 7.58 -1.32
N LEU A 38 -2.62 6.53 -0.63
CA LEU A 38 -2.18 5.29 -1.25
C LEU A 38 -3.34 4.60 -1.99
N SER A 39 -4.55 4.57 -1.40
CA SER A 39 -5.77 4.07 -2.04
C SER A 39 -6.03 4.75 -3.38
N ARG A 40 -6.08 6.09 -3.41
CA ARG A 40 -6.32 6.84 -4.65
C ARG A 40 -5.26 6.56 -5.70
N ALA A 41 -4.01 6.48 -5.28
CA ALA A 41 -2.92 6.25 -6.22
C ALA A 41 -2.93 4.83 -6.78
N LEU A 42 -3.14 3.80 -5.95
CA LEU A 42 -3.31 2.43 -6.42
C LEU A 42 -4.54 2.27 -7.33
N ALA A 43 -5.64 2.96 -7.01
CA ALA A 43 -6.82 2.99 -7.87
C ALA A 43 -6.54 3.66 -9.23
N ALA A 44 -5.77 4.75 -9.25
CA ALA A 44 -5.35 5.41 -10.48
C ALA A 44 -4.46 4.49 -11.32
N VAL A 45 -3.45 3.86 -10.72
CA VAL A 45 -2.55 2.91 -11.38
C VAL A 45 -3.29 1.67 -11.90
N SER A 46 -4.30 1.19 -11.18
CA SER A 46 -5.14 0.07 -11.62
C SER A 46 -6.00 0.42 -12.84
N ARG A 47 -6.50 1.65 -12.91
CA ARG A 47 -7.35 2.16 -14.01
C ARG A 47 -6.54 2.52 -15.26
N ASP A 48 -5.37 3.11 -15.06
CA ASP A 48 -4.45 3.49 -16.13
C ASP A 48 -3.05 2.98 -15.83
N ARG A 49 -2.76 1.79 -16.35
CA ARG A 49 -1.53 1.02 -16.07
C ARG A 49 -0.27 1.65 -16.64
N GLY A 50 -0.40 2.69 -17.49
CA GLY A 50 0.72 3.42 -18.08
C GLY A 50 0.88 4.85 -17.55
N ALA A 51 -0.01 5.33 -16.68
CA ALA A 51 -0.01 6.73 -16.23
C ALA A 51 0.99 7.05 -15.12
N ALA A 52 1.52 6.04 -14.43
CA ALA A 52 2.51 6.23 -13.36
C ALA A 52 3.74 5.36 -13.59
N ASP A 53 4.93 5.95 -13.54
CA ASP A 53 6.20 5.24 -13.69
C ASP A 53 6.60 4.52 -12.38
N GLU A 54 6.40 5.21 -11.24
CA GLU A 54 6.65 4.68 -9.89
C GLU A 54 5.89 5.53 -8.86
N LEU A 55 5.32 4.88 -7.85
CA LEU A 55 4.76 5.51 -6.66
C LEU A 55 5.75 5.37 -5.52
N TYR A 56 6.03 6.47 -4.83
CA TYR A 56 6.86 6.48 -3.64
C TYR A 56 6.07 7.01 -2.45
N LEU A 57 6.16 6.35 -1.31
CA LEU A 57 5.58 6.79 -0.05
C LEU A 57 6.56 6.52 1.08
N SER A 58 6.78 7.52 1.94
CA SER A 58 7.51 7.37 3.21
C SER A 58 6.51 7.59 4.34
N PRO A 59 5.88 6.53 4.87
CA PRO A 59 4.85 6.68 5.90
C PRO A 59 5.46 7.21 7.20
N LEU A 60 4.81 8.21 7.78
CA LEU A 60 5.24 8.87 9.03
C LEU A 60 5.35 7.91 10.21
N ALA A 61 4.56 6.85 10.20
CA ALA A 61 4.46 5.89 11.29
C ALA A 61 5.11 4.54 10.95
N SER A 62 5.82 4.45 9.83
CA SER A 62 6.59 3.27 9.46
C SER A 62 8.07 3.62 9.44
N ASP A 63 8.92 2.71 9.93
CA ASP A 63 10.38 2.88 9.90
C ASP A 63 10.98 2.73 8.49
N HIS A 64 10.16 2.42 7.49
CA HIS A 64 10.58 2.12 6.13
C HIS A 64 9.74 2.83 5.09
N ASP A 65 10.41 3.36 4.08
CA ASP A 65 9.80 3.80 2.85
C ASP A 65 9.35 2.61 2.00
N LEU A 66 8.37 2.88 1.13
CA LEU A 66 7.90 1.93 0.14
C LEU A 66 7.85 2.59 -1.23
N SER A 67 8.36 1.88 -2.23
CA SER A 67 8.15 2.20 -3.63
C SER A 67 7.26 1.15 -4.28
N ALA A 68 6.41 1.56 -5.20
CA ALA A 68 5.44 0.73 -5.89
C ALA A 68 5.55 1.00 -7.39
N ARG A 69 6.04 0.01 -8.13
CA ARG A 69 6.28 0.11 -9.56
C ARG A 69 5.26 -0.73 -10.33
N PRO A 70 4.51 -0.15 -11.27
CA PRO A 70 3.68 -0.92 -12.18
C PRO A 70 4.52 -1.85 -13.06
N THR A 71 3.98 -3.03 -13.33
CA THR A 71 4.55 -4.08 -14.19
C THR A 71 3.43 -4.64 -15.06
N ASP A 72 3.76 -5.44 -16.08
CA ASP A 72 2.73 -6.08 -16.91
C ASP A 72 1.76 -6.95 -16.10
N ALA A 73 2.26 -7.61 -15.04
CA ALA A 73 1.50 -8.54 -14.22
C ALA A 73 0.75 -7.88 -13.04
N GLY A 74 1.05 -6.62 -12.72
CA GLY A 74 0.53 -5.96 -11.52
C GLY A 74 1.43 -4.85 -11.00
N VAL A 75 1.62 -4.78 -9.69
CA VAL A 75 2.49 -3.80 -9.04
C VAL A 75 3.52 -4.51 -8.17
N GLN A 76 4.80 -4.16 -8.36
CA GLN A 76 5.90 -4.58 -7.50
C GLN A 76 6.09 -3.53 -6.40
N ILE A 77 5.95 -3.95 -5.15
CA ILE A 77 6.22 -3.12 -3.97
C ILE A 77 7.60 -3.48 -3.45
N THR A 78 8.45 -2.47 -3.28
CA THR A 78 9.81 -2.58 -2.73
C THR A 78 9.90 -1.76 -1.46
N ALA A 79 10.46 -2.35 -0.42
CA ALA A 79 10.84 -1.65 0.80
C ALA A 79 12.11 -2.26 1.39
N ALA A 80 12.69 -1.62 2.40
CA ALA A 80 13.88 -2.12 3.08
C ALA A 80 13.71 -3.56 3.61
N SER A 81 12.50 -3.95 4.02
CA SER A 81 12.18 -5.27 4.54
C SER A 81 11.93 -6.34 3.47
N GLY A 82 11.82 -5.96 2.19
CA GLY A 82 11.70 -6.91 1.08
C GLY A 82 10.88 -6.42 -0.11
N VAL A 83 10.60 -7.35 -1.01
CA VAL A 83 9.86 -7.12 -2.26
C VAL A 83 8.60 -7.98 -2.27
N CYS A 84 7.47 -7.41 -2.66
CA CYS A 84 6.20 -8.13 -2.84
C CYS A 84 5.56 -7.77 -4.18
N ASN A 85 5.12 -8.79 -4.93
CA ASN A 85 4.42 -8.61 -6.20
C ASN A 85 2.93 -8.80 -5.99
N LEU A 86 2.15 -7.76 -6.25
CA LEU A 86 0.70 -7.79 -6.23
C LEU A 86 0.17 -7.90 -7.65
N SER A 87 -0.72 -8.87 -7.89
CA SER A 87 -1.48 -8.94 -9.15
C SER A 87 -2.45 -7.77 -9.28
N TRP A 88 -2.85 -7.39 -10.49
CA TRP A 88 -3.84 -6.32 -10.70
C TRP A 88 -5.13 -6.46 -9.86
N PRO A 89 -5.76 -7.65 -9.72
CA PRO A 89 -6.91 -7.81 -8.82
C PRO A 89 -6.57 -7.54 -7.34
N ALA A 90 -5.38 -7.96 -6.90
CA ALA A 90 -4.92 -7.71 -5.53
C ALA A 90 -4.66 -6.21 -5.30
N VAL A 91 -4.14 -5.49 -6.30
CA VAL A 91 -3.94 -4.03 -6.25
C VAL A 91 -5.27 -3.31 -6.11
N ALA A 92 -6.29 -3.68 -6.89
CA ALA A 92 -7.62 -3.09 -6.80
C ALA A 92 -8.27 -3.35 -5.43
N SER A 93 -8.23 -4.60 -4.96
CA SER A 93 -8.73 -4.99 -3.63
C SER A 93 -8.02 -4.24 -2.51
N LEU A 94 -6.70 -4.07 -2.60
CA LEU A 94 -5.92 -3.29 -1.64
C LEU A 94 -6.33 -1.81 -1.65
N ALA A 95 -6.51 -1.22 -2.83
CA ALA A 95 -6.96 0.17 -2.96
C ALA A 95 -8.32 0.39 -2.26
N GLU A 96 -9.27 -0.52 -2.45
CA GLU A 96 -10.59 -0.46 -1.78
C GLU A 96 -10.47 -0.57 -0.26
N ARG A 97 -9.66 -1.52 0.25
CA ARG A 97 -9.45 -1.70 1.70
C ARG A 97 -8.79 -0.50 2.37
N LEU A 98 -7.97 0.25 1.64
CA LEU A 98 -7.29 1.46 2.12
C LEU A 98 -8.16 2.74 2.03
N ALA A 99 -9.32 2.69 1.37
CA ALA A 99 -10.10 3.89 1.06
C ALA A 99 -10.78 4.52 2.30
N ILE A 100 -10.79 3.84 3.46
CA ILE A 100 -11.47 4.16 4.73
C ILE A 100 -12.35 5.43 4.68
N GLU A 101 -13.66 5.21 4.69
CA GLU A 101 -14.64 6.28 4.83
C GLU A 101 -14.61 6.91 6.23
#